data_AF-A0A5U8V4N1-F1
#
_entry.id   AF-A0A5U8V4N1-F1
#
_cell.length_a   1.000
_cell.length_b   1.000
_cell.length_c   1.000
_cell.angle_alpha   90.00
_cell.angle_beta   90.00
_cell.angle_gamma   90.00
#
_symmetry.space_group_name_H-M   'P 1'
#
loop_
_entity.id
_entity.type
_entity.pdbx_description
1 polymer ?
#
loop_
_entity_poly.entity_id
_entity_poly.type
_entity_poly.pdbx_seq_one_letter_code
_entity_poly.pdbx_strand_id
1 'polypeptide(L)'
;MDKLSYASDSSTSAWNTYLQQIERVAPYLGELSPWVDTLRHPKRALIVDIPVQMDDGTIRHFEGYRVQHNLSRGPGKGGVRYHPDVDLNEVMALSAWMTIKCAALNLPYGGAKGGIRVDPFSLSEGELERLTRRYTSEIGIIIGPQKDIPAPDVGTNGKVMAWMMDTYSMNHGTTVTGVVTGKPIHLGGSLGREKATGRGVFVSGLEAARRANIAVEGARVAVQG
;
A
#
# COMPACT_ATOMS: atom_id res chain seq x y z
N MET A 1 13.76 -24.45 -1.98
CA MET A 1 13.66 -23.04 -1.54
C MET A 1 12.69 -22.99 -0.40
N ASP A 2 13.14 -22.48 0.73
CA ASP A 2 12.34 -22.55 1.95
C ASP A 2 11.26 -21.50 1.91
N LYS A 3 10.03 -21.98 1.99
CA LYS A 3 8.84 -21.16 2.03
C LYS A 3 8.79 -20.40 3.35
N LEU A 4 8.38 -19.13 3.30
CA LEU A 4 8.05 -18.37 4.51
C LEU A 4 6.99 -19.12 5.31
N SER A 5 7.28 -19.46 6.57
CA SER A 5 6.42 -20.28 7.44
C SER A 5 5.03 -19.68 7.69
N TYR A 6 4.90 -18.37 7.53
CA TYR A 6 3.67 -17.60 7.71
C TYR A 6 2.95 -17.25 6.39
N ALA A 7 3.47 -17.70 5.24
CA ALA A 7 2.84 -17.49 3.94
C ALA A 7 1.86 -18.62 3.61
N SER A 8 0.73 -18.26 3.00
CA SER A 8 -0.35 -19.19 2.65
C SER A 8 0.10 -20.27 1.66
N ASP A 9 -0.35 -21.50 1.86
CA ASP A 9 -0.26 -22.62 0.89
C ASP A 9 -1.22 -22.47 -0.29
N SER A 10 -2.18 -21.56 -0.23
CA SER A 10 -3.14 -21.37 -1.30
C SER A 10 -2.46 -20.87 -2.58
N SER A 11 -2.55 -21.67 -3.65
CA SER A 11 -2.03 -21.33 -4.98
C SER A 11 -2.68 -20.08 -5.58
N THR A 12 -3.89 -19.71 -5.10
CA THR A 12 -4.63 -18.52 -5.54
C THR A 12 -4.35 -17.28 -4.69
N SER A 13 -3.48 -17.37 -3.68
CA SER A 13 -3.11 -16.20 -2.89
C SER A 13 -2.36 -15.16 -3.74
N ALA A 14 -2.56 -13.88 -3.40
CA ALA A 14 -1.87 -12.78 -4.06
C ALA A 14 -0.33 -12.92 -3.94
N TRP A 15 0.16 -13.46 -2.82
CA TRP A 15 1.59 -13.69 -2.60
C TRP A 15 2.16 -14.73 -3.55
N ASN A 16 1.50 -15.88 -3.70
CA ASN A 16 1.94 -16.92 -4.63
C ASN A 16 1.88 -16.44 -6.09
N THR A 17 0.89 -15.61 -6.44
CA THR A 17 0.83 -14.94 -7.75
C THR A 17 2.06 -14.09 -7.99
N TYR A 18 2.47 -13.27 -7.00
CA TYR A 18 3.70 -12.48 -7.09
C TYR A 18 4.96 -13.37 -7.21
N LEU A 19 5.07 -14.45 -6.43
CA LEU A 19 6.22 -15.36 -6.50
C LEU A 19 6.35 -16.00 -7.89
N GLN A 20 5.25 -16.41 -8.52
CA GLN A 20 5.27 -16.92 -9.89
C GLN A 20 5.77 -15.87 -10.90
N GLN A 21 5.49 -14.59 -10.70
CA GLN A 21 6.03 -13.51 -11.52
C GLN A 21 7.55 -13.35 -11.32
N ILE A 22 8.03 -13.52 -10.09
CA ILE A 22 9.47 -13.52 -9.79
C ILE A 22 10.18 -14.72 -10.43
N GLU A 23 9.58 -15.91 -10.42
CA GLU A 23 10.15 -17.06 -11.14
C GLU A 23 10.28 -16.81 -12.63
N ARG A 24 9.31 -16.14 -13.24
CA ARG A 24 9.38 -15.79 -14.66
C ARG A 24 10.50 -14.81 -14.98
N VAL A 25 10.89 -13.93 -14.05
CA VAL A 25 12.00 -12.99 -14.29
C VAL A 25 13.37 -13.59 -13.95
N ALA A 26 13.44 -14.61 -13.09
CA ALA A 26 14.69 -15.16 -12.58
C ALA A 26 15.71 -15.55 -13.68
N PRO A 27 15.33 -16.18 -14.81
CA PRO A 27 16.27 -16.51 -15.88
C PRO A 27 16.92 -15.30 -16.56
N TYR A 28 16.35 -14.10 -16.40
CA TYR A 28 16.80 -12.87 -17.06
C TYR A 28 17.69 -12.00 -16.17
N LEU A 29 17.99 -12.42 -14.94
CA LEU A 29 18.72 -11.60 -13.96
C LEU A 29 20.25 -11.62 -14.13
N GLY A 30 20.80 -12.59 -14.87
CA GLY A 30 22.25 -12.69 -15.11
C GLY A 30 23.05 -12.75 -13.80
N GLU A 31 24.02 -11.86 -13.63
CA GLU A 31 24.85 -11.77 -12.42
C GLU A 31 24.06 -11.43 -11.14
N LEU A 32 22.84 -10.90 -11.27
CA LEU A 32 21.97 -10.58 -10.14
C LEU A 32 21.19 -11.80 -9.62
N SER A 33 21.24 -12.94 -10.30
CA SER A 33 20.50 -14.15 -9.94
C SER A 33 20.68 -14.60 -8.49
N PRO A 34 21.88 -14.52 -7.86
CA PRO A 34 22.05 -14.86 -6.44
C PRO A 34 21.20 -14.03 -5.48
N TRP A 35 20.76 -12.85 -5.91
CA TRP A 35 19.97 -11.91 -5.10
C TRP A 35 18.46 -12.05 -5.32
N VAL A 36 17.99 -12.96 -6.19
CA VAL A 36 16.56 -13.11 -6.52
C VAL A 36 15.71 -13.37 -5.27
N ASP A 37 16.25 -14.07 -4.28
CA ASP A 37 15.55 -14.37 -3.03
C ASP A 37 15.29 -13.13 -2.17
N THR A 38 16.04 -12.04 -2.39
CA THR A 38 15.76 -10.73 -1.76
C THR A 38 14.39 -10.20 -2.19
N LEU A 39 13.89 -10.60 -3.37
CA LEU A 39 12.55 -10.23 -3.84
C LEU A 39 11.45 -11.14 -3.30
N ARG A 40 11.79 -12.23 -2.61
CA ARG A 40 10.86 -13.23 -2.09
C ARG A 40 10.68 -13.14 -0.57
N HIS A 41 11.41 -12.23 0.07
CA HIS A 41 11.41 -12.07 1.52
C HIS A 41 11.19 -10.59 1.86
N PRO A 42 10.01 -10.21 2.40
CA PRO A 42 9.83 -8.86 2.89
C PRO A 42 10.85 -8.57 3.99
N LYS A 43 11.50 -7.40 3.91
CA LYS A 43 12.45 -6.93 4.92
C LYS A 43 11.82 -6.87 6.31
N ARG A 44 10.54 -6.52 6.40
CA ARG A 44 9.79 -6.43 7.65
C ARG A 44 8.29 -6.59 7.39
N ALA A 45 7.61 -7.36 8.24
CA ALA A 45 6.16 -7.36 8.37
C ALA A 45 5.79 -7.04 9.83
N LEU A 46 4.99 -5.99 10.04
CA LEU A 46 4.45 -5.61 11.33
C LEU A 46 2.94 -5.90 11.34
N ILE A 47 2.49 -6.67 12.33
CA ILE A 47 1.08 -6.91 12.63
C ILE A 47 0.80 -6.27 13.99
N VAL A 48 -0.29 -5.53 14.11
CA VAL A 48 -0.67 -4.81 15.33
C VAL A 48 -2.13 -5.07 15.66
N ASP A 49 -2.43 -5.14 16.94
CA ASP A 49 -3.80 -5.07 17.44
C ASP A 49 -4.26 -3.60 17.50
N ILE A 50 -5.52 -3.35 17.19
CA ILE A 50 -6.12 -2.01 17.17
C ILE A 50 -7.42 -2.04 17.99
N PRO A 51 -7.36 -1.89 19.32
CA PRO A 51 -8.54 -1.80 20.15
C PRO A 51 -9.21 -0.43 19.97
N VAL A 52 -10.50 -0.43 19.66
CA VAL A 52 -11.33 0.77 19.46
C VAL A 52 -12.60 0.65 20.29
N GLN A 53 -12.92 1.71 21.03
CA GLN A 53 -14.24 1.85 21.63
C GLN A 53 -15.24 2.26 20.55
N MET A 54 -16.25 1.42 20.35
CA MET A 54 -17.35 1.60 19.42
C MET A 54 -18.35 2.63 19.96
N ASP A 55 -19.23 3.14 19.11
CA ASP A 55 -20.22 4.15 19.51
C ASP A 55 -21.27 3.59 20.50
N ASP A 56 -21.48 2.27 20.50
CA ASP A 56 -22.32 1.57 21.49
C ASP A 56 -21.63 1.33 22.84
N GLY A 57 -20.37 1.77 22.99
CA GLY A 57 -19.55 1.63 24.19
C GLY A 57 -18.76 0.32 24.29
N THR A 58 -18.97 -0.64 23.38
CA THR A 58 -18.19 -1.89 23.36
C THR A 58 -16.75 -1.66 22.88
N ILE A 59 -15.83 -2.56 23.22
CA ILE A 59 -14.46 -2.56 22.67
C ILE A 59 -14.37 -3.61 21.57
N ARG A 60 -13.96 -3.18 20.38
CA ARG A 60 -13.66 -4.06 19.25
C ARG A 60 -12.19 -4.00 18.89
N HIS A 61 -11.62 -5.16 18.61
CA HIS A 61 -10.25 -5.32 18.13
C HIS A 61 -10.23 -5.48 16.62
N PHE A 62 -9.30 -4.81 15.95
CA PHE A 62 -9.07 -4.93 14.51
C PHE A 62 -7.62 -5.30 14.21
N GLU A 63 -7.42 -6.11 13.18
CA GLU A 63 -6.08 -6.49 12.72
C GLU A 63 -5.49 -5.41 11.83
N GLY A 64 -4.35 -4.86 12.24
CA GLY A 64 -3.56 -3.90 11.46
C GLY A 64 -2.29 -4.52 10.90
N TYR A 65 -1.95 -4.13 9.67
CA TYR A 65 -0.77 -4.61 8.96
C TYR A 65 0.06 -3.44 8.41
N ARG A 66 1.39 -3.54 8.50
CA ARG A 66 2.32 -2.72 7.72
C ARG A 66 3.55 -3.54 7.32
N VAL A 67 3.66 -3.84 6.04
CA VAL A 67 4.76 -4.61 5.43
C VAL A 67 5.67 -3.68 4.64
N GLN A 68 6.97 -3.73 4.93
CA GLN A 68 8.03 -3.05 4.20
C GLN A 68 8.82 -4.13 3.45
N HIS A 69 8.56 -4.26 2.15
CA HIS A 69 9.11 -5.34 1.34
C HIS A 69 10.61 -5.14 1.08
N ASN A 70 10.99 -4.03 0.47
CA ASN A 70 12.38 -3.71 0.17
C ASN A 70 12.60 -2.21 0.25
N LEU A 71 13.68 -1.79 0.90
CA LEU A 71 14.01 -0.38 1.18
C LEU A 71 15.37 0.04 0.57
N SER A 72 15.96 -0.77 -0.33
CA SER A 72 17.32 -0.54 -0.82
C SER A 72 17.45 0.71 -1.69
N ARG A 73 16.39 1.12 -2.39
CA ARG A 73 16.37 2.31 -3.28
C ARG A 73 15.85 3.59 -2.59
N GLY A 74 15.49 3.52 -1.31
CA GLY A 74 14.96 4.65 -0.56
C GLY A 74 13.84 4.25 0.42
N PRO A 75 13.16 5.23 1.03
CA PRO A 75 12.09 5.01 2.00
C PRO A 75 10.97 4.12 1.47
N GLY A 76 10.28 3.42 2.37
CA GLY A 76 9.11 2.62 2.04
C GLY A 76 8.00 3.50 1.44
N LYS A 77 7.34 3.01 0.39
CA LYS A 77 6.20 3.71 -0.19
C LYS A 77 5.08 2.74 -0.52
N GLY A 78 3.87 3.08 -0.06
CA GLY A 78 2.63 2.49 -0.56
C GLY A 78 1.45 2.64 0.38
N GLY A 79 0.27 2.36 -0.17
CA GLY A 79 -1.01 2.72 0.43
C GLY A 79 -1.41 1.91 1.66
N VAL A 80 -2.52 2.32 2.28
CA VAL A 80 -3.20 1.61 3.38
C VAL A 80 -4.61 1.26 2.92
N ARG A 81 -4.95 -0.02 2.95
CA ARG A 81 -6.25 -0.56 2.52
C ARG A 81 -7.15 -0.85 3.71
N TYR A 82 -8.40 -0.39 3.68
CA TYR A 82 -9.45 -0.82 4.60
C TYR A 82 -10.42 -1.71 3.83
N HIS A 83 -10.40 -3.00 4.12
CA HIS A 83 -11.28 -3.98 3.48
C HIS A 83 -11.46 -5.21 4.39
N PRO A 84 -12.64 -5.87 4.43
CA PRO A 84 -12.88 -7.03 5.29
C PRO A 84 -11.98 -8.24 4.97
N ASP A 85 -11.50 -8.33 3.73
CA ASP A 85 -10.65 -9.44 3.27
C ASP A 85 -9.13 -9.18 3.41
N VAL A 86 -8.71 -8.04 3.99
CA VAL A 86 -7.28 -7.79 4.22
C VAL A 86 -6.69 -8.94 5.05
N ASP A 87 -5.57 -9.47 4.58
CA ASP A 87 -4.73 -10.43 5.29
C ASP A 87 -3.23 -10.15 5.04
N LEU A 88 -2.36 -10.85 5.76
CA LEU A 88 -0.92 -10.68 5.64
C LEU A 88 -0.39 -11.00 4.23
N ASN A 89 -0.90 -12.03 3.56
CA ASN A 89 -0.42 -12.46 2.25
C ASN A 89 -0.76 -11.44 1.16
N GLU A 90 -1.97 -10.85 1.22
CA GLU A 90 -2.37 -9.75 0.36
C GLU A 90 -1.45 -8.53 0.55
N VAL A 91 -1.23 -8.12 1.81
CA VAL A 91 -0.41 -6.94 2.12
C VAL A 91 1.05 -7.17 1.72
N MET A 92 1.60 -8.38 1.91
CA MET A 92 2.92 -8.76 1.42
C MET A 92 3.02 -8.62 -0.10
N ALA A 93 2.08 -9.20 -0.85
CA ALA A 93 2.09 -9.13 -2.32
C ALA A 93 1.99 -7.69 -2.83
N LEU A 94 1.07 -6.91 -2.25
CA LEU A 94 0.90 -5.51 -2.61
C LEU A 94 2.14 -4.66 -2.26
N SER A 95 2.83 -4.96 -1.15
CA SER A 95 4.09 -4.29 -0.79
C SER A 95 5.23 -4.62 -1.75
N ALA A 96 5.26 -5.84 -2.27
CA ALA A 96 6.25 -6.27 -3.23
C ALA A 96 6.00 -5.68 -4.63
N TRP A 97 4.74 -5.62 -5.08
CA TRP A 97 4.38 -4.88 -6.29
C TRP A 97 4.69 -3.38 -6.18
N MET A 98 4.64 -2.79 -4.97
CA MET A 98 5.13 -1.43 -4.76
C MET A 98 6.63 -1.30 -4.99
N THR A 99 7.45 -2.29 -4.58
CA THR A 99 8.89 -2.32 -4.89
C THR A 99 9.11 -2.33 -6.40
N ILE A 100 8.46 -3.24 -7.11
CA ILE A 100 8.60 -3.39 -8.57
C ILE A 100 8.15 -2.12 -9.28
N LYS A 101 6.97 -1.57 -8.92
CA LYS A 101 6.44 -0.35 -9.53
C LYS A 101 7.34 0.86 -9.32
N CYS A 102 7.87 1.06 -8.11
CA CYS A 102 8.77 2.19 -7.85
C CYS A 102 10.09 2.05 -8.62
N ALA A 103 10.63 0.83 -8.74
CA ALA A 103 11.81 0.55 -9.55
C ALA A 103 11.56 0.76 -11.04
N ALA A 104 10.45 0.24 -11.58
CA ALA A 104 10.09 0.37 -12.99
C ALA A 104 9.87 1.84 -13.42
N LEU A 105 9.33 2.67 -12.53
CA LEU A 105 9.16 4.12 -12.76
C LEU A 105 10.39 4.95 -12.34
N ASN A 106 11.49 4.30 -11.97
CA ASN A 106 12.74 4.89 -11.48
C ASN A 106 12.55 5.95 -10.35
N LEU A 107 11.62 5.70 -9.44
CA LEU A 107 11.38 6.55 -8.27
C LEU A 107 12.33 6.16 -7.13
N PRO A 108 12.85 7.10 -6.32
CA PRO A 108 13.78 6.82 -5.21
C PRO A 108 13.05 6.28 -3.97
N TYR A 109 12.25 5.24 -4.15
CA TYR A 109 11.45 4.60 -3.11
C TYR A 109 11.62 3.08 -3.13
N GLY A 110 11.55 2.52 -1.94
CA GLY A 110 11.26 1.12 -1.71
C GLY A 110 9.76 0.81 -1.82
N GLY A 111 9.40 -0.44 -1.56
CA GLY A 111 8.02 -0.91 -1.55
C GLY A 111 7.52 -1.18 -0.14
N ALA A 112 6.35 -0.64 0.18
CA ALA A 112 5.64 -0.93 1.42
C ALA A 112 4.13 -0.96 1.17
N LYS A 113 3.38 -1.60 2.06
CA LYS A 113 1.92 -1.59 2.05
C LYS A 113 1.39 -1.79 3.46
N GLY A 114 0.23 -1.22 3.75
CA GLY A 114 -0.50 -1.52 4.97
C GLY A 114 -1.95 -1.82 4.69
N GLY A 115 -2.65 -2.27 5.72
CA GLY A 115 -4.08 -2.42 5.68
C GLY A 115 -4.66 -2.70 7.06
N ILE A 116 -5.97 -2.53 7.18
CA ILE A 116 -6.75 -2.93 8.34
C ILE A 116 -7.87 -3.84 7.83
N ARG A 117 -8.07 -4.98 8.52
CA ARG A 117 -9.16 -5.92 8.22
C ARG A 117 -10.48 -5.36 8.76
N VAL A 118 -11.16 -4.57 7.95
CA VAL A 118 -12.39 -3.84 8.34
C VAL A 118 -13.22 -3.49 7.12
N ASP A 119 -14.55 -3.54 7.27
CA ASP A 119 -15.46 -2.84 6.34
C ASP A 119 -15.61 -1.38 6.80
N PRO A 120 -15.04 -0.39 6.08
CA PRO A 120 -15.13 1.00 6.50
C PRO A 120 -16.55 1.57 6.40
N PHE A 121 -17.45 0.93 5.64
CA PHE A 121 -18.85 1.36 5.50
C PHE A 121 -19.73 0.87 6.65
N SER A 122 -19.24 -0.09 7.44
CA SER A 122 -19.93 -0.55 8.65
C SER A 122 -19.59 0.27 9.89
N LEU A 123 -18.76 1.31 9.76
CA LEU A 123 -18.31 2.15 10.87
C LEU A 123 -18.88 3.56 10.75
N SER A 124 -19.17 4.18 11.90
CA SER A 124 -19.42 5.62 11.93
C SER A 124 -18.15 6.41 11.58
N GLU A 125 -18.31 7.70 11.26
CA GLU A 125 -17.15 8.56 11.02
C GLU A 125 -16.23 8.66 12.25
N GLY A 126 -16.82 8.71 13.44
CA GLY A 126 -16.06 8.77 14.69
C GLY A 126 -15.31 7.47 14.98
N GLU A 127 -15.92 6.33 14.73
CA GLU A 127 -15.27 5.01 14.85
C GLU A 127 -14.13 4.85 13.85
N LEU A 128 -14.35 5.26 12.59
CA LEU A 128 -13.33 5.21 11.54
C LEU A 128 -12.14 6.13 11.86
N GLU A 129 -12.40 7.32 12.43
CA GLU A 129 -11.35 8.21 12.92
C GLU A 129 -10.57 7.54 14.05
N ARG A 130 -11.24 7.06 15.12
CA ARG A 130 -10.57 6.39 16.25
C ARG A 130 -9.72 5.20 15.80
N LEU A 131 -10.25 4.38 14.89
CA LEU A 131 -9.52 3.28 14.25
C LEU A 131 -8.26 3.76 13.54
N THR A 132 -8.40 4.77 12.67
CA THR A 132 -7.29 5.33 11.89
C THR A 132 -6.20 5.88 12.80
N ARG A 133 -6.58 6.61 13.85
CA ARG A 133 -5.65 7.19 14.83
C ARG A 133 -4.92 6.10 15.60
N ARG A 134 -5.64 5.11 16.14
CA ARG A 134 -5.01 4.02 16.89
C ARG A 134 -4.04 3.23 16.02
N TYR A 135 -4.45 2.85 14.80
CA TYR A 135 -3.56 2.20 13.82
C TYR A 135 -2.28 3.00 13.57
N THR A 136 -2.41 4.32 13.37
CA THR A 136 -1.26 5.19 13.10
C THR A 136 -0.28 5.23 14.26
N SER A 137 -0.78 5.26 15.50
CA SER A 137 0.05 5.21 16.70
C SER A 137 0.82 3.89 16.78
N GLU A 138 0.17 2.76 16.52
CA GLU A 138 0.80 1.43 16.59
C GLU A 138 1.91 1.24 15.54
N ILE A 139 1.69 1.69 14.30
CA ILE A 139 2.72 1.57 13.24
C ILE A 139 3.75 2.71 13.26
N GLY A 140 3.55 3.73 14.11
CA GLY A 140 4.35 4.94 14.20
C GLY A 140 5.85 4.68 14.37
N ILE A 141 6.20 3.57 15.01
CA ILE A 141 7.59 3.14 15.26
C ILE A 141 8.37 2.82 13.97
N ILE A 142 7.68 2.47 12.87
CA ILE A 142 8.33 2.10 11.59
C ILE A 142 8.02 3.04 10.42
N ILE A 143 7.10 3.99 10.59
CA ILE A 143 6.78 4.99 9.55
C ILE A 143 7.44 6.34 9.82
N GLY A 144 7.48 7.19 8.81
CA GLY A 144 8.06 8.53 8.88
C GLY A 144 8.49 9.05 7.52
N PRO A 145 8.69 10.37 7.38
CA PRO A 145 8.99 11.02 6.10
C PRO A 145 10.26 10.49 5.41
N GLN A 146 11.21 9.96 6.19
CA GLN A 146 12.47 9.38 5.69
C GLN A 146 12.56 7.86 5.92
N LYS A 147 11.46 7.21 6.32
CA LYS A 147 11.44 5.79 6.68
C LYS A 147 10.46 5.01 5.81
N ASP A 148 9.18 5.34 5.91
CA ASP A 148 8.09 4.71 5.18
C ASP A 148 6.88 5.66 5.18
N ILE A 149 6.35 5.91 3.99
CA ILE A 149 5.37 6.96 3.72
C ILE A 149 4.07 6.34 3.17
N PRO A 150 3.04 6.15 4.03
CA PRO A 150 1.72 5.70 3.61
C PRO A 150 1.02 6.57 2.55
N ALA A 151 -0.07 6.05 1.98
CA ALA A 151 -0.92 6.72 0.99
C ALA A 151 -2.35 6.14 1.02
N PRO A 152 -3.30 6.74 0.28
CA PRO A 152 -4.60 6.13 0.05
C PRO A 152 -4.51 4.81 -0.75
N ASP A 153 -5.45 3.91 -0.47
CA ASP A 153 -5.80 2.71 -1.24
C ASP A 153 -7.31 2.45 -1.11
N VAL A 154 -7.80 1.26 -1.44
CA VAL A 154 -9.21 0.87 -1.27
C VAL A 154 -9.66 1.11 0.18
N GLY A 155 -10.82 1.75 0.35
CA GLY A 155 -11.39 2.06 1.66
C GLY A 155 -10.73 3.23 2.40
N THR A 156 -9.72 3.89 1.82
CA THR A 156 -9.08 5.08 2.40
C THR A 156 -8.99 6.24 1.41
N ASN A 157 -8.87 7.47 1.92
CA ASN A 157 -8.91 8.69 1.10
C ASN A 157 -8.13 9.83 1.77
N GLY A 158 -8.27 11.06 1.25
CA GLY A 158 -7.59 12.24 1.79
C GLY A 158 -7.93 12.55 3.25
N LYS A 159 -9.16 12.28 3.70
CA LYS A 159 -9.57 12.46 5.10
C LYS A 159 -8.83 11.49 6.01
N VAL A 160 -8.76 10.21 5.64
CA VAL A 160 -7.95 9.21 6.37
C VAL A 160 -6.49 9.64 6.43
N MET A 161 -5.91 10.14 5.33
CA MET A 161 -4.53 10.65 5.33
C MET A 161 -4.35 11.88 6.25
N ALA A 162 -5.36 12.74 6.37
CA ALA A 162 -5.31 13.86 7.30
C ALA A 162 -5.25 13.37 8.75
N TRP A 163 -6.10 12.42 9.15
CA TRP A 163 -6.07 11.82 10.49
C TRP A 163 -4.77 11.09 10.80
N MET A 164 -4.20 10.36 9.82
CA MET A 164 -2.89 9.72 9.97
C MET A 164 -1.79 10.77 10.16
N MET A 165 -1.78 11.83 9.34
CA MET A 165 -0.76 12.90 9.43
C MET A 165 -0.83 13.60 10.80
N ASP A 166 -2.04 13.95 11.23
CA ASP A 166 -2.30 14.62 12.50
C ASP A 166 -1.86 13.73 13.69
N THR A 167 -2.29 12.48 13.72
CA THR A 167 -1.93 11.55 14.81
C THR A 167 -0.43 11.32 14.91
N TYR A 168 0.24 11.11 13.77
CA TYR A 168 1.69 10.96 13.76
C TYR A 168 2.37 12.23 14.28
N SER A 169 1.90 13.40 13.86
CA SER A 169 2.43 14.70 14.30
C SER A 169 2.29 14.89 15.80
N MET A 170 1.11 14.60 16.35
CA MET A 170 0.85 14.67 17.80
C MET A 170 1.76 13.73 18.59
N ASN A 171 1.96 12.50 18.12
CA ASN A 171 2.86 11.55 18.77
C ASN A 171 4.34 11.98 18.72
N HIS A 172 4.74 12.82 17.76
CA HIS A 172 6.10 13.34 17.63
C HIS A 172 6.29 14.74 18.22
N GLY A 173 5.21 15.40 18.67
CA GLY A 173 5.24 16.75 19.23
C GLY A 173 5.48 17.87 18.20
N THR A 174 5.38 17.58 16.90
CA THR A 174 5.55 18.59 15.83
C THR A 174 4.81 18.18 14.56
N THR A 175 4.44 19.15 13.72
CA THR A 175 3.74 18.89 12.46
C THR A 175 4.67 18.22 11.44
N VAL A 176 4.31 17.01 10.99
CA VAL A 176 5.09 16.24 10.01
C VAL A 176 4.25 15.90 8.78
N THR A 177 4.04 16.88 7.89
CA THR A 177 3.21 16.70 6.69
C THR A 177 3.76 15.62 5.73
N GLY A 178 5.08 15.38 5.74
CA GLY A 178 5.74 14.42 4.86
C GLY A 178 5.52 12.95 5.21
N VAL A 179 4.88 12.63 6.36
CA VAL A 179 4.69 11.23 6.79
C VAL A 179 3.70 10.46 5.91
N VAL A 180 2.77 11.14 5.23
CA VAL A 180 1.83 10.51 4.30
C VAL A 180 1.69 11.32 3.01
N THR A 181 1.27 10.66 1.94
CA THR A 181 0.89 11.28 0.66
C THR A 181 -0.62 11.15 0.45
N GLY A 182 -1.21 11.86 -0.52
CA GLY A 182 -2.67 11.82 -0.74
C GLY A 182 -3.47 12.65 0.25
N LYS A 183 -2.83 13.61 0.93
CA LYS A 183 -3.45 14.58 1.82
C LYS A 183 -4.36 15.56 1.05
N PRO A 184 -5.31 16.22 1.73
CA PRO A 184 -6.01 17.39 1.20
C PRO A 184 -5.04 18.52 0.82
N ILE A 185 -5.45 19.38 -0.13
CA ILE A 185 -4.60 20.47 -0.66
C ILE A 185 -4.11 21.40 0.45
N HIS A 186 -5.00 21.81 1.36
CA HIS A 186 -4.65 22.70 2.47
C HIS A 186 -3.69 22.07 3.50
N LEU A 187 -3.44 20.76 3.44
CA LEU A 187 -2.45 20.04 4.27
C LEU A 187 -1.18 19.64 3.47
N GLY A 188 -0.91 20.31 2.34
CA GLY A 188 0.24 20.00 1.48
C GLY A 188 -0.01 18.84 0.51
N GLY A 189 -1.28 18.63 0.13
CA GLY A 189 -1.66 17.74 -0.96
C GLY A 189 -1.26 18.28 -2.34
N SER A 190 -1.14 17.39 -3.32
CA SER A 190 -0.87 17.77 -4.72
C SER A 190 -2.16 17.74 -5.54
N LEU A 191 -2.43 18.79 -6.32
CA LEU A 191 -3.65 18.94 -7.13
C LEU A 191 -3.91 17.77 -8.10
N GLY A 192 -2.83 17.22 -8.69
CA GLY A 192 -2.96 16.11 -9.64
C GLY A 192 -3.23 14.75 -8.99
N ARG A 193 -3.11 14.64 -7.65
CA ARG A 193 -3.02 13.35 -6.96
C ARG A 193 -4.28 12.49 -7.11
N GLU A 194 -5.47 13.10 -7.07
CA GLU A 194 -6.73 12.36 -7.15
C GLU A 194 -6.88 11.64 -8.49
N LYS A 195 -6.51 12.32 -9.59
CA LYS A 195 -6.62 11.79 -10.96
C LYS A 195 -5.39 11.03 -11.43
N ALA A 196 -4.30 11.02 -10.65
CA ALA A 196 -2.98 10.54 -11.08
C ALA A 196 -3.00 9.09 -11.57
N THR A 197 -3.61 8.17 -10.81
CA THR A 197 -3.64 6.75 -11.18
C THR A 197 -4.44 6.50 -12.45
N GLY A 198 -5.66 7.04 -12.53
CA GLY A 198 -6.52 6.88 -13.72
C GLY A 198 -5.90 7.52 -14.97
N ARG A 199 -5.26 8.69 -14.82
CA ARG A 199 -4.50 9.34 -15.90
C ARG A 199 -3.33 8.48 -16.36
N GLY A 200 -2.60 7.85 -15.43
CA GLY A 200 -1.51 6.92 -15.76
C GLY A 200 -1.99 5.71 -16.57
N VAL A 201 -3.10 5.09 -16.15
CA VAL A 201 -3.74 3.98 -16.88
C VAL A 201 -4.13 4.42 -18.30
N PHE A 202 -4.75 5.60 -18.43
CA PHE A 202 -5.11 6.15 -19.73
C PHE A 202 -3.88 6.35 -20.62
N VAL A 203 -2.83 7.01 -20.13
CA VAL A 203 -1.59 7.26 -20.88
C VAL A 203 -0.91 5.96 -21.31
N SER A 204 -0.77 4.98 -20.41
CA SER A 204 -0.21 3.67 -20.78
C SER A 204 -1.09 2.91 -21.78
N GLY A 205 -2.41 3.03 -21.67
CA GLY A 205 -3.36 2.47 -22.62
C GLY A 205 -3.25 3.07 -24.01
N LEU A 206 -3.04 4.40 -24.12
CA LEU A 206 -2.79 5.07 -25.39
C LEU A 206 -1.52 4.53 -26.08
N GLU A 207 -0.43 4.35 -25.34
CA GLU A 207 0.81 3.78 -25.89
C GLU A 207 0.65 2.32 -26.31
N ALA A 208 -0.11 1.53 -25.56
CA ALA A 208 -0.43 0.16 -25.93
C ALA A 208 -1.29 0.09 -27.20
N ALA A 209 -2.33 0.93 -27.30
CA ALA A 209 -3.18 1.05 -28.48
C ALA A 209 -2.38 1.46 -29.72
N ARG A 210 -1.48 2.43 -29.56
CA ARG A 210 -0.57 2.87 -30.63
C ARG A 210 0.31 1.73 -31.13
N ARG A 211 0.90 0.93 -30.24
CA ARG A 211 1.73 -0.24 -30.61
C ARG A 211 0.91 -1.37 -31.25
N ALA A 212 -0.35 -1.51 -30.87
CA ALA A 212 -1.28 -2.50 -31.41
C ALA A 212 -2.02 -2.02 -32.67
N ASN A 213 -1.75 -0.81 -33.16
CA ASN A 213 -2.46 -0.15 -34.27
C ASN A 213 -3.99 -0.07 -34.06
N ILE A 214 -4.43 0.16 -32.81
CA ILE A 214 -5.83 0.37 -32.46
C ILE A 214 -6.12 1.88 -32.43
N ALA A 215 -7.07 2.34 -33.25
CA ALA A 215 -7.56 3.70 -33.18
C ALA A 215 -8.32 3.92 -31.86
N VAL A 216 -7.96 4.97 -31.13
CA VAL A 216 -8.55 5.27 -29.81
C VAL A 216 -9.96 5.84 -29.97
N GLU A 217 -10.16 6.69 -30.97
CA GLU A 217 -11.47 7.21 -31.32
C GLU A 217 -12.37 6.08 -31.82
N GLY A 218 -13.54 5.92 -31.20
CA GLY A 218 -14.47 4.81 -31.49
C GLY A 218 -14.11 3.47 -30.84
N ALA A 219 -13.01 3.37 -30.09
CA ALA A 219 -12.67 2.14 -29.37
C ALA A 219 -13.67 1.83 -28.26
N ARG A 220 -14.06 0.56 -28.15
CA ARG A 220 -14.88 0.06 -27.04
C ARG A 220 -13.98 -0.23 -25.85
N VAL A 221 -14.34 0.30 -24.68
CA VAL A 221 -13.60 0.12 -23.43
C VAL A 221 -14.54 -0.42 -22.36
N ALA A 222 -14.09 -1.42 -21.61
CA ALA A 222 -14.77 -1.93 -20.42
C ALA A 222 -13.94 -1.58 -19.18
N VAL A 223 -14.59 -1.05 -18.14
CA VAL A 223 -13.95 -0.66 -16.86
C VAL A 223 -14.69 -1.36 -15.73
N GLN A 224 -13.94 -2.13 -14.92
CA GLN A 224 -14.44 -2.68 -13.65
C GLN A 224 -13.98 -1.76 -12.51
N GLY A 225 -14.93 -1.28 -11.71
CA GLY A 225 -14.72 -0.37 -10.59
C GLY A 225 -15.10 -1.03 -9.27
#